data_AF-G4Z838-F1
#
_entry.id   AF-G4Z838-F1
#
_cell.length_a   1.000
_cell.length_b   1.000
_cell.length_c   1.000
_cell.angle_alpha   90.00
_cell.angle_beta   90.00
_cell.angle_gamma   90.00
#
_symmetry.space_group_name_H-M   'P 1'
#
loop_
_entity.id
_entity.type
_entity.pdbx_description
1 polymer ?
#
loop_
_entity_poly.entity_id
_entity_poly.type
_entity_poly.pdbx_seq_one_letter_code
_entity_poly.pdbx_strand_id
1 'polypeptide(L)'
;MFDSETSQMLTASIFGLSTLLSSYQIYNVDKRVQEDNLQHLALFTEYGRMALFGDTKSSSSLSDKQQMLQRAASSVSARALEKSTSTVSEKGDEEKKEENEDKDDDDSTPKRPRPFQRLDFLVRDWQDFSRSQTLDEKREDMEQYMVELLSSRKQKDLADTREQISSCFEKVACFLLPHPGHAVTEREYDGSVEAIDNRFLELLTAYLDELFDPANLFPKKIHGVTVTSRELFTYIKTYAGLFREASIFPEAKTLLEATAEANNVNQRDKALLKYKREMEKVAGSKCQYVPVQELEAHHKACLQGAMDVFDDGARMGRRSEIMRFRQELADEIEKERHRYLEINAERDPYKNLEFYLIPGCLALALLVFRISQDLLCYEHIGYDIPLYDCKQVSHTLSHLYWALIVFMLLIMMSTGQVMFKRVKTVISIVKTAIDASKDDGKEKKD
;
A
#
# COMPACT_ATOMS: atom_id res chain seq x y z
N MET A 1 -27.04 -0.39 14.71
CA MET A 1 -26.83 -1.85 14.81
C MET A 1 -26.99 -2.22 16.28
N PHE A 2 -28.10 -1.79 16.88
CA PHE A 2 -28.42 -1.93 18.30
C PHE A 2 -29.71 -2.74 18.35
N ASP A 3 -29.61 -4.02 18.02
CA ASP A 3 -30.70 -4.97 18.20
C ASP A 3 -30.52 -5.70 19.54
N SER A 4 -31.53 -6.45 19.96
CA SER A 4 -31.45 -7.29 21.16
C SER A 4 -30.59 -8.54 20.99
N GLU A 5 -30.05 -8.78 19.78
CA GLU A 5 -29.38 -10.02 19.41
C GLU A 5 -27.85 -9.87 19.37
N THR A 6 -27.35 -8.68 19.04
CA THR A 6 -25.92 -8.37 18.95
C THR A 6 -25.39 -7.86 20.27
N SER A 7 -24.26 -8.41 20.70
CA SER A 7 -23.61 -7.95 21.93
C SER A 7 -23.09 -6.52 21.76
N GLN A 8 -23.08 -5.75 22.84
CA GLN A 8 -22.54 -4.39 22.83
C GLN A 8 -21.07 -4.36 22.38
N MET A 9 -20.29 -5.41 22.71
CA MET A 9 -18.91 -5.53 22.26
C MET A 9 -18.77 -5.80 20.76
N LEU A 10 -19.69 -6.55 20.15
CA LEU A 10 -19.70 -6.74 18.70
C LEU A 10 -20.05 -5.43 18.00
N THR A 11 -21.03 -4.69 18.52
CA THR A 11 -21.42 -3.36 18.02
C THR A 11 -20.25 -2.38 18.09
N ALA A 12 -19.53 -2.36 19.21
CA ALA A 12 -18.30 -1.60 19.40
C ALA A 12 -17.23 -1.94 18.35
N SER A 13 -17.06 -3.23 18.08
CA SER A 13 -16.08 -3.74 17.12
C SER A 13 -16.39 -3.30 15.69
N ILE A 14 -17.66 -3.39 15.29
CA ILE A 14 -18.09 -2.99 13.96
C ILE A 14 -17.98 -1.48 13.79
N PHE A 15 -18.37 -0.70 14.80
CA PHE A 15 -18.26 0.77 14.76
C PHE A 15 -16.78 1.23 14.74
N GLY A 16 -15.94 0.64 15.59
CA GLY A 16 -14.51 0.93 15.61
C GLY A 16 -13.84 0.61 14.29
N LEU A 17 -14.15 -0.55 13.69
CA LEU A 17 -13.65 -0.94 12.37
C LEU A 17 -14.12 0.02 11.27
N SER A 18 -15.40 0.41 11.26
CA SER A 18 -15.95 1.42 10.34
C SER A 18 -15.16 2.73 10.43
N THR A 19 -14.90 3.21 11.65
CA THR A 19 -14.21 4.48 11.91
C THR A 19 -12.73 4.42 11.52
N LEU A 20 -12.06 3.30 11.78
CA LEU A 20 -10.66 3.10 11.37
C LEU A 20 -10.50 3.15 9.84
N LEU A 21 -11.46 2.57 9.11
CA LEU A 21 -11.42 2.46 7.65
C LEU A 21 -11.94 3.70 6.92
N SER A 22 -12.86 4.47 7.53
CA SER A 22 -13.51 5.61 6.88
C SER A 22 -12.65 6.89 6.94
N SER A 23 -12.72 7.70 5.89
CA SER A 23 -12.29 9.12 5.93
C SER A 23 -13.41 10.03 6.40
N TYR A 24 -14.66 9.59 6.20
CA TYR A 24 -15.87 10.28 6.58
C TYR A 24 -16.77 9.30 7.32
N GLN A 25 -16.96 9.53 8.61
CA GLN A 25 -17.84 8.72 9.43
C GLN A 25 -19.16 9.46 9.61
N ILE A 26 -20.27 8.86 9.19
CA ILE A 26 -21.61 9.35 9.48
C ILE A 26 -22.14 8.55 10.66
N TYR A 27 -22.43 9.23 11.77
CA TYR A 27 -23.06 8.63 12.93
C TYR A 27 -24.53 9.00 12.96
N ASN A 28 -25.36 8.07 12.50
CA ASN A 28 -26.80 8.26 12.39
C ASN A 28 -27.50 8.03 13.74
N VAL A 29 -28.13 9.08 14.27
CA VAL A 29 -28.78 9.12 15.59
C VAL A 29 -30.26 9.46 15.43
N ASP A 30 -31.13 8.88 16.27
CA ASP A 30 -32.56 9.19 16.28
C ASP A 30 -32.89 10.35 17.23
N LYS A 31 -33.66 11.33 16.74
CA LYS A 31 -34.19 12.52 17.42
C LYS A 31 -33.16 13.49 17.97
N ARG A 32 -32.34 13.08 18.95
CA ARG A 32 -31.36 13.94 19.63
C ARG A 32 -30.13 13.15 20.00
N VAL A 33 -28.97 13.80 19.96
CA VAL A 33 -27.73 13.22 20.49
C VAL A 33 -27.82 13.23 22.03
N GLN A 34 -27.77 12.04 22.61
CA GLN A 34 -27.80 11.82 24.05
C GLN A 34 -26.38 11.55 24.60
N GLU A 35 -26.18 11.68 25.92
CA GLU A 35 -24.86 11.49 26.53
C GLU A 35 -24.34 10.05 26.38
N ASP A 36 -25.22 9.04 26.34
CA ASP A 36 -24.84 7.66 26.06
C ASP A 36 -24.26 7.50 24.64
N ASN A 37 -24.81 8.23 23.66
CA ASN A 37 -24.28 8.24 22.29
C ASN A 37 -22.85 8.81 22.26
N LEU A 38 -22.61 9.89 23.01
CA LEU A 38 -21.28 10.49 23.14
C LEU A 38 -20.31 9.58 23.88
N GLN A 39 -20.74 8.92 24.96
CA GLN A 39 -19.92 7.96 25.70
C GLN A 39 -19.53 6.77 24.84
N HIS A 40 -20.46 6.19 24.07
CA HIS A 40 -20.17 5.11 23.13
C HIS A 40 -19.15 5.56 22.07
N LEU A 41 -19.36 6.74 21.47
CA LEU A 41 -18.45 7.29 20.49
C LEU A 41 -17.05 7.52 21.07
N ALA A 42 -16.95 8.17 22.24
CA ALA A 42 -15.68 8.45 22.91
C ALA A 42 -14.91 7.16 23.21
N LEU A 43 -15.60 6.12 23.68
CA LEU A 43 -15.01 4.81 23.94
C LEU A 43 -14.37 4.19 22.70
N PHE A 44 -15.08 4.19 21.57
CA PHE A 44 -14.59 3.58 20.33
C PHE A 44 -13.50 4.41 19.66
N THR A 45 -13.59 5.72 19.78
CA THR A 45 -12.64 6.65 19.17
C THR A 45 -11.34 6.73 19.95
N GLU A 46 -11.40 6.72 21.27
CA GLU A 46 -10.23 6.63 22.13
C GLU A 46 -9.48 5.32 21.89
N TYR A 47 -10.21 4.22 21.77
CA TYR A 47 -9.61 2.94 21.41
C TYR A 47 -8.90 3.01 20.05
N GLY A 48 -9.55 3.53 19.01
CA GLY A 48 -8.92 3.65 17.70
C GLY A 48 -7.78 4.68 17.66
N ARG A 49 -7.81 5.72 18.51
CA ARG A 49 -6.69 6.65 18.74
C ARG A 49 -5.49 5.91 19.31
N MET A 50 -5.69 5.10 20.34
CA MET A 50 -4.63 4.28 20.94
C MET A 50 -4.04 3.30 19.94
N ALA A 51 -4.89 2.71 19.11
CA ALA A 51 -4.48 1.80 18.05
C ALA A 51 -3.67 2.44 16.94
N LEU A 52 -3.89 3.73 16.66
CA LEU A 52 -3.11 4.45 15.66
C LEU A 52 -1.84 5.04 16.29
N PHE A 53 -1.90 5.72 17.43
CA PHE A 53 -0.73 6.47 17.94
C PHE A 53 0.06 5.83 19.08
N GLY A 54 -0.44 4.76 19.71
CA GLY A 54 0.30 4.02 20.74
C GLY A 54 0.64 4.83 22.01
N ASP A 55 -0.05 5.95 22.26
CA ASP A 55 0.27 6.83 23.40
C ASP A 55 0.10 6.07 24.74
N THR A 56 1.23 5.83 25.39
CA THR A 56 1.39 4.98 26.58
C THR A 56 1.39 5.78 27.89
N LYS A 57 1.17 7.10 27.85
CA LYS A 57 1.20 7.96 29.05
C LYS A 57 0.06 7.68 30.04
N SER A 58 -0.93 6.85 29.69
CA SER A 58 -1.97 6.36 30.58
C SER A 58 -1.94 4.83 30.75
N SER A 59 -0.75 4.22 30.77
CA SER A 59 -0.62 2.76 30.91
C SER A 59 -1.18 2.22 32.23
N SER A 60 -1.27 3.06 33.27
CA SER A 60 -1.93 2.70 34.54
C SER A 60 -3.46 2.64 34.45
N SER A 61 -4.10 3.20 33.42
CA SER A 61 -5.55 3.16 33.24
C SER A 61 -6.02 2.07 32.27
N LEU A 62 -5.11 1.22 31.75
CA LEU A 62 -5.45 0.19 30.76
C LEU A 62 -6.38 -0.88 31.35
N SER A 63 -6.05 -1.43 32.53
CA SER A 63 -6.94 -2.38 33.22
C SER A 63 -8.27 -1.73 33.59
N ASP A 64 -8.23 -0.46 33.98
CA ASP A 64 -9.39 0.25 34.54
C ASP A 64 -10.36 0.69 33.44
N LYS A 65 -9.87 1.11 32.27
CA LYS A 65 -10.70 1.48 31.11
C LYS A 65 -11.23 0.24 30.37
N GLN A 66 -10.47 -0.85 30.33
CA GLN A 66 -10.94 -2.14 29.83
C GLN A 66 -11.97 -2.76 30.80
N GLN A 67 -11.79 -2.57 32.11
CA GLN A 67 -12.81 -2.84 33.12
C GLN A 67 -14.00 -1.88 33.02
N MET A 68 -13.85 -0.61 32.63
CA MET A 68 -14.98 0.28 32.33
C MET A 68 -15.77 -0.21 31.11
N LEU A 69 -15.10 -0.73 30.08
CA LEU A 69 -15.76 -1.39 28.94
C LEU A 69 -16.59 -2.60 29.42
N GLN A 70 -16.04 -3.41 30.32
CA GLN A 70 -16.74 -4.55 30.93
C GLN A 70 -17.86 -4.12 31.90
N ARG A 71 -17.66 -3.05 32.69
CA ARG A 71 -18.62 -2.51 33.68
C ARG A 71 -19.75 -1.74 33.00
N ALA A 72 -19.49 -0.98 31.94
CA ALA A 72 -20.51 -0.36 31.11
C ALA A 72 -21.34 -1.45 30.40
N ALA A 73 -20.69 -2.50 29.88
CA ALA A 73 -21.38 -3.63 29.27
C ALA A 73 -22.26 -4.44 30.25
N SER A 74 -21.95 -4.43 31.55
CA SER A 74 -22.68 -5.18 32.59
C SER A 74 -23.66 -4.33 33.41
N SER A 75 -23.47 -3.01 33.52
CA SER A 75 -24.32 -2.12 34.33
C SER A 75 -25.57 -1.60 33.61
N VAL A 76 -25.66 -1.77 32.29
CA VAL A 76 -26.83 -1.34 31.51
C VAL A 76 -27.94 -2.40 31.49
N SER A 77 -27.63 -3.66 31.84
CA SER A 77 -28.65 -4.72 31.99
C SER A 77 -29.59 -4.47 33.20
N ALA A 78 -29.22 -3.58 34.13
CA ALA A 78 -29.92 -3.40 35.40
C ALA A 78 -30.57 -2.03 35.62
N ARG A 79 -30.69 -1.16 34.61
CA ARG A 79 -31.28 0.19 34.77
C ARG A 79 -32.67 0.39 34.19
N ALA A 80 -33.37 -0.70 33.89
CA ALA A 80 -34.80 -0.70 33.68
C ALA A 80 -35.57 -1.26 34.90
N LEU A 81 -35.22 -0.89 36.13
CA LEU A 81 -36.16 -0.87 37.25
C LEU A 81 -35.61 -0.12 38.47
N GLU A 82 -36.49 0.70 39.04
CA GLU A 82 -36.50 1.25 40.40
C GLU A 82 -35.77 2.56 40.74
N LYS A 83 -36.58 3.35 41.45
CA LYS A 83 -36.46 4.69 42.00
C LYS A 83 -36.24 4.54 43.50
N SER A 84 -35.57 5.53 44.13
CA SER A 84 -35.32 5.68 45.59
C SER A 84 -34.31 4.66 46.16
N THR A 85 -33.37 4.95 47.05
CA THR A 85 -33.34 5.85 48.21
C THR A 85 -31.87 6.13 48.58
N SER A 86 -31.63 7.25 49.28
CA SER A 86 -30.38 7.69 49.91
C SER A 86 -29.60 6.62 50.68
N THR A 87 -28.27 6.75 50.82
CA THR A 87 -27.56 6.87 52.11
C THR A 87 -26.13 7.40 51.91
N VAL A 88 -25.74 8.29 52.83
CA VAL A 88 -24.44 8.92 53.04
C VAL A 88 -23.35 7.91 53.44
N SER A 89 -22.13 8.08 52.94
CA SER A 89 -20.93 7.80 53.73
C SER A 89 -19.76 8.65 53.26
N GLU A 90 -19.38 9.57 54.13
CA GLU A 90 -18.12 10.29 54.11
C GLU A 90 -16.95 9.31 54.30
N LYS A 91 -15.88 9.52 53.54
CA LYS A 91 -14.51 9.36 54.02
C LYS A 91 -13.60 10.19 53.13
N GLY A 92 -13.00 11.21 53.74
CA GLY A 92 -12.01 12.06 53.12
C GLY A 92 -10.71 11.31 52.89
N ASP A 93 -9.99 11.76 51.87
CA ASP A 93 -8.55 11.87 51.91
C ASP A 93 -8.18 13.16 51.18
N GLU A 94 -7.45 14.01 51.90
CA GLU A 94 -6.86 15.24 51.42
C GLU A 94 -5.67 14.89 50.53
N GLU A 95 -5.72 15.24 49.24
CA GLU A 95 -4.51 15.44 48.45
C GLU A 95 -4.53 16.79 47.76
N LYS A 96 -3.39 17.46 47.86
CA LYS A 96 -3.16 18.89 47.71
C LYS A 96 -3.52 19.42 46.32
N LYS A 97 -4.27 20.53 46.33
CA LYS A 97 -4.34 21.49 45.23
C LYS A 97 -2.95 22.04 44.92
N GLU A 98 -2.48 21.85 43.69
CA GLU A 98 -1.69 22.88 43.03
C GLU A 98 -2.65 23.65 42.13
N GLU A 99 -2.92 24.88 42.54
CA GLU A 99 -3.54 25.91 41.71
C GLU A 99 -2.51 26.31 40.64
N ASN A 100 -2.90 26.28 39.38
CA ASN A 100 -2.31 27.18 38.40
C ASN A 100 -3.43 27.78 37.57
N GLU A 101 -3.39 29.10 37.59
CA GLU A 101 -4.34 30.08 37.09
C GLU A 101 -4.47 30.03 35.56
N ASP A 102 -5.63 30.47 35.09
CA ASP A 102 -5.86 30.90 33.71
C ASP A 102 -4.71 31.78 33.20
N LYS A 103 -4.19 31.45 32.00
CA LYS A 103 -3.67 32.42 31.02
C LYS A 103 -3.35 31.76 29.68
N ASP A 104 -4.06 32.28 28.68
CA ASP A 104 -3.65 32.58 27.31
C ASP A 104 -3.10 31.46 26.40
N ASP A 105 -3.80 31.32 25.27
CA ASP A 105 -3.38 30.66 24.04
C ASP A 105 -1.92 30.98 23.66
N ASP A 106 -1.06 29.96 23.69
CA ASP A 106 0.22 29.98 22.95
C ASP A 106 0.32 28.76 22.02
N ASP A 107 0.13 29.05 20.74
CA ASP A 107 0.18 28.14 19.59
C ASP A 107 1.63 27.83 19.22
N SER A 108 2.30 26.95 19.98
CA SER A 108 3.68 26.55 19.64
C SER A 108 4.06 25.10 19.98
N THR A 109 3.08 24.18 20.07
CA THR A 109 3.37 22.73 20.06
C THR A 109 2.94 22.13 18.72
N PRO A 110 3.77 21.30 18.05
CA PRO A 110 3.34 20.65 16.83
C PRO A 110 2.17 19.73 17.16
N LYS A 111 0.95 20.16 16.82
CA LYS A 111 -0.28 19.39 17.01
C LYS A 111 -0.07 18.05 16.32
N ARG A 112 0.03 16.98 17.11
CA ARG A 112 0.09 15.61 16.60
C ARG A 112 -1.11 15.41 15.66
N PRO A 113 -0.95 14.77 14.50
CA PRO A 113 -2.07 14.53 13.60
C PRO A 113 -3.15 13.75 14.34
N ARG A 114 -4.42 14.14 14.15
CA ARG A 114 -5.55 13.42 14.76
C ARG A 114 -5.75 12.08 14.04
N PRO A 115 -6.29 11.05 14.73
CA PRO A 115 -6.38 9.70 14.17
C PRO A 115 -7.42 9.58 13.07
N PHE A 116 -8.50 10.34 13.17
CA PHE A 116 -9.62 10.32 12.25
C PHE A 116 -9.84 11.69 11.63
N GLN A 117 -10.49 11.69 10.48
CA GLN A 117 -10.67 12.89 9.66
C GLN A 117 -11.99 13.57 10.01
N ARG A 118 -13.12 13.11 9.44
CA ARG A 118 -14.42 13.76 9.63
C ARG A 118 -15.43 12.83 10.31
N LEU A 119 -16.16 13.37 11.27
CA LEU A 119 -17.34 12.77 11.88
C LEU A 119 -18.53 13.71 11.74
N ASP A 120 -19.63 13.21 11.17
CA ASP A 120 -20.89 13.94 11.14
C ASP A 120 -21.96 13.19 11.94
N PHE A 121 -22.56 13.85 12.92
CA PHE A 121 -23.77 13.40 13.57
C PHE A 121 -24.97 13.67 12.64
N LEU A 122 -25.53 12.63 12.05
CA LEU A 122 -26.75 12.73 11.27
C LEU A 122 -27.95 12.46 12.18
N VAL A 123 -28.58 13.52 12.67
CA VAL A 123 -29.72 13.42 13.59
C VAL A 123 -31.00 13.33 12.79
N ARG A 124 -31.73 12.23 12.95
CA ARG A 124 -33.00 11.95 12.29
C ARG A 124 -34.16 12.49 13.12
N ASP A 125 -35.29 12.75 12.48
CA ASP A 125 -36.54 13.13 13.15
C ASP A 125 -36.40 14.33 14.11
N TRP A 126 -35.56 15.29 13.76
CA TRP A 126 -35.40 16.55 14.49
C TRP A 126 -36.68 17.37 14.45
N GLN A 127 -37.12 17.88 15.60
CA GLN A 127 -38.44 18.51 15.75
C GLN A 127 -38.39 20.03 15.90
N ASP A 128 -37.22 20.61 16.18
CA ASP A 128 -37.12 22.02 16.61
C ASP A 128 -37.00 23.02 15.46
N PHE A 129 -37.05 22.59 14.18
CA PHE A 129 -37.06 23.53 13.06
C PHE A 129 -38.42 24.21 12.90
N SER A 130 -38.39 25.56 12.94
CA SER A 130 -39.53 26.38 12.55
C SER A 130 -39.88 26.16 11.07
N ARG A 131 -41.17 26.32 10.75
CA ARG A 131 -41.67 26.18 9.37
C ARG A 131 -41.29 27.35 8.47
N SER A 132 -40.95 28.50 9.04
CA SER A 132 -40.60 29.71 8.29
C SER A 132 -39.10 29.91 8.10
N GLN A 133 -38.26 29.03 8.68
CA GLN A 133 -36.81 29.19 8.63
C GLN A 133 -36.23 28.90 7.24
N THR A 134 -35.28 29.73 6.82
CA THR A 134 -34.47 29.49 5.62
C THR A 134 -33.45 28.37 5.86
N LEU A 135 -32.81 27.87 4.79
CA LEU A 135 -31.75 26.87 4.93
C LEU A 135 -30.54 27.39 5.70
N ASP A 136 -30.20 28.67 5.54
CA ASP A 136 -29.06 29.29 6.23
C ASP A 136 -29.33 29.41 7.74
N GLU A 137 -30.53 29.84 8.13
CA GLU A 137 -30.94 29.87 9.54
C GLU A 137 -30.93 28.48 10.17
N LYS A 138 -31.39 27.45 9.44
CA LYS A 138 -31.29 26.06 9.91
C LYS A 138 -29.84 25.62 10.08
N ARG A 139 -28.92 26.05 9.21
CA ARG A 139 -27.48 25.75 9.34
C ARG A 139 -26.88 26.41 10.58
N GLU A 140 -27.24 27.66 10.86
CA GLU A 140 -26.84 28.35 12.09
C GLU A 140 -27.34 27.60 13.34
N ASP A 141 -28.59 27.12 13.34
CA ASP A 141 -29.14 26.29 14.43
C ASP A 141 -28.34 24.99 14.61
N MET A 142 -27.93 24.33 13.52
CA MET A 142 -27.08 23.12 13.57
C MET A 142 -25.72 23.42 14.19
N GLU A 143 -25.08 24.53 13.81
CA GLU A 143 -23.79 24.95 14.38
C GLU A 143 -23.91 25.25 15.88
N GLN A 144 -24.96 25.98 16.29
CA GLN A 144 -25.24 26.27 17.69
C GLN A 144 -25.48 24.99 18.50
N TYR A 145 -26.27 24.05 17.95
CA TYR A 145 -26.50 22.75 18.58
C TYR A 145 -25.18 21.97 18.78
N MET A 146 -24.29 22.01 17.78
CA MET A 146 -22.98 21.35 17.85
C MET A 146 -22.09 21.98 18.93
N VAL A 147 -22.06 23.31 19.03
CA VAL A 147 -21.30 24.04 20.07
C VAL A 147 -21.84 23.70 21.46
N GLU A 148 -23.17 23.66 21.63
CA GLU A 148 -23.77 23.27 22.90
C GLU A 148 -23.43 21.80 23.26
N LEU A 149 -23.50 20.90 22.28
CA LEU A 149 -23.23 19.48 22.47
C LEU A 149 -21.80 19.23 22.97
N LEU A 150 -20.81 19.87 22.35
CA LEU A 150 -19.38 19.74 22.70
C LEU A 150 -18.91 20.69 23.80
N SER A 151 -19.76 21.60 24.27
CA SER A 151 -19.42 22.50 25.37
C SER A 151 -19.01 21.73 26.64
N SER A 152 -18.00 22.24 27.34
CA SER A 152 -17.49 21.60 28.55
C SER A 152 -18.58 21.47 29.62
N ARG A 153 -18.63 20.31 30.30
CA ARG A 153 -19.59 20.01 31.35
C ARG A 153 -18.90 19.99 32.71
N LYS A 154 -19.63 20.33 33.76
CA LYS A 154 -19.09 20.36 35.15
C LYS A 154 -18.68 18.99 35.67
N GLN A 155 -19.34 17.93 35.18
CA GLN A 155 -19.01 16.56 35.56
C GLN A 155 -17.79 16.10 34.78
N LYS A 156 -16.76 15.64 35.50
CA LYS A 156 -15.47 15.21 34.93
C LYS A 156 -15.64 14.21 33.79
N ASP A 157 -16.38 13.12 34.02
CA ASP A 157 -16.57 12.08 33.00
C ASP A 157 -17.18 12.61 31.68
N LEU A 158 -18.08 13.60 31.78
CA LEU A 158 -18.73 14.22 30.63
C LEU A 158 -17.81 15.22 29.90
N ALA A 159 -16.93 15.90 30.63
CA ALA A 159 -15.88 16.75 30.06
C ALA A 159 -14.85 15.90 29.32
N ASP A 160 -14.35 14.84 29.96
CA ASP A 160 -13.37 13.90 29.40
C ASP A 160 -13.88 13.28 28.09
N THR A 161 -15.17 12.93 28.03
CA THR A 161 -15.83 12.38 26.82
C THR A 161 -15.74 13.34 25.64
N ARG A 162 -15.99 14.64 25.87
CA ARG A 162 -15.98 15.67 24.81
C ARG A 162 -14.57 16.02 24.36
N GLU A 163 -13.64 16.06 25.31
CA GLU A 163 -12.22 16.22 25.02
C GLU A 163 -11.70 15.07 24.15
N GLN A 164 -12.07 13.82 24.47
CA GLN A 164 -11.71 12.64 23.69
C GLN A 164 -12.23 12.73 22.25
N ILE A 165 -13.52 12.99 22.05
CA ILE A 165 -14.11 13.14 20.72
C ILE A 165 -13.38 14.23 19.94
N SER A 166 -13.20 15.39 20.56
CA SER A 166 -12.50 16.51 19.95
C SER A 166 -11.10 16.09 19.54
N SER A 167 -10.31 15.46 20.43
CA SER A 167 -8.94 15.01 20.16
C SER A 167 -8.81 13.96 19.03
N CYS A 168 -9.88 13.20 18.77
CA CYS A 168 -9.85 12.09 17.82
C CYS A 168 -10.14 12.48 16.36
N PHE A 169 -10.91 13.54 16.11
CA PHE A 169 -11.35 13.91 14.75
C PHE A 169 -10.84 15.28 14.33
N GLU A 170 -10.38 15.40 13.08
CA GLU A 170 -10.00 16.69 12.46
C GLU A 170 -11.20 17.64 12.36
N LYS A 171 -12.38 17.12 12.02
CA LYS A 171 -13.64 17.86 11.94
C LYS A 171 -14.78 17.05 12.55
N VAL A 172 -15.56 17.68 13.41
CA VAL A 172 -16.82 17.13 13.92
C VAL A 172 -17.94 18.11 13.60
N ALA A 173 -19.00 17.62 12.96
CA ALA A 173 -20.16 18.41 12.60
C ALA A 173 -21.45 17.64 12.91
N CYS A 174 -22.59 18.31 12.81
CA CYS A 174 -23.89 17.64 12.81
C CYS A 174 -24.76 18.16 11.66
N PHE A 175 -25.64 17.29 11.19
CA PHE A 175 -26.69 17.63 10.25
C PHE A 175 -28.02 17.13 10.81
N LEU A 176 -28.98 18.03 10.95
CA LEU A 176 -30.28 17.74 11.55
C LEU A 176 -31.30 17.56 10.43
N LEU A 177 -31.95 16.39 10.38
CA LEU A 177 -32.99 16.07 9.41
C LEU A 177 -34.35 16.00 10.12
N PRO A 178 -35.41 16.61 9.57
CA PRO A 178 -36.75 16.49 10.11
C PRO A 178 -37.32 15.08 9.90
N HIS A 179 -38.52 14.83 10.41
CA HIS A 179 -39.23 13.59 10.13
C HIS A 179 -39.57 13.48 8.63
N PRO A 180 -39.35 12.33 7.96
CA PRO A 180 -39.52 12.18 6.52
C PRO A 180 -40.99 12.15 6.06
N GLY A 181 -41.94 12.10 7.00
CA GLY A 181 -43.38 12.00 6.74
C GLY A 181 -43.95 10.67 7.21
N HIS A 182 -45.24 10.64 7.56
CA HIS A 182 -45.88 9.44 8.14
C HIS A 182 -45.95 8.29 7.13
N ALA A 183 -46.18 8.59 5.85
CA ALA A 183 -46.24 7.58 4.79
C ALA A 183 -44.94 6.76 4.68
N VAL A 184 -43.78 7.37 4.96
CA VAL A 184 -42.46 6.71 4.93
C VAL A 184 -42.27 5.73 6.10
N THR A 185 -42.99 5.93 7.20
CA THR A 185 -42.91 5.06 8.39
C THR A 185 -43.84 3.85 8.33
N GLU A 186 -44.72 3.80 7.33
CA GLU A 186 -45.65 2.69 7.13
C GLU A 186 -44.95 1.45 6.58
N ARG A 187 -45.45 0.27 6.95
CA ARG A 187 -44.84 -1.01 6.58
C ARG A 187 -44.92 -1.27 5.08
N GLU A 188 -45.97 -0.75 4.45
CA GLU A 188 -46.29 -0.90 3.03
C GLU A 188 -45.56 0.13 2.14
N TYR A 189 -44.74 1.01 2.74
CA TYR A 189 -44.00 2.02 1.98
C TYR A 189 -43.08 1.37 0.93
N ASP A 190 -43.24 1.80 -0.32
CA ASP A 190 -42.60 1.24 -1.49
C ASP A 190 -41.29 1.96 -1.88
N GLY A 191 -40.90 2.99 -1.14
CA GLY A 191 -39.74 3.83 -1.48
C GLY A 191 -40.07 5.02 -2.40
N SER A 192 -41.34 5.31 -2.66
CA SER A 192 -41.77 6.42 -3.52
C SER A 192 -41.37 7.81 -2.99
N VAL A 193 -40.66 8.57 -3.82
CA VAL A 193 -40.18 9.92 -3.46
C VAL A 193 -41.33 10.91 -3.24
N GLU A 194 -42.45 10.72 -3.94
CA GLU A 194 -43.64 11.58 -3.84
C GLU A 194 -44.30 11.54 -2.45
N ALA A 195 -44.12 10.44 -1.71
CA ALA A 195 -44.66 10.27 -0.36
C ALA A 195 -43.76 10.88 0.73
N ILE A 196 -42.57 11.37 0.38
CA ILE A 196 -41.60 11.97 1.29
C ILE A 196 -41.94 13.46 1.47
N ASP A 197 -41.89 13.95 2.71
CA ASP A 197 -42.11 15.36 3.02
C ASP A 197 -41.08 16.26 2.29
N ASN A 198 -41.57 17.28 1.59
CA ASN A 198 -40.71 18.18 0.81
C ASN A 198 -39.67 18.92 1.67
N ARG A 199 -39.94 19.20 2.95
CA ARG A 199 -38.98 19.84 3.86
C ARG A 199 -37.83 18.90 4.19
N PHE A 200 -38.12 17.59 4.29
CA PHE A 200 -37.10 16.57 4.44
C PHE A 200 -36.26 16.47 3.18
N LEU A 201 -36.89 16.45 2.00
CA LEU A 201 -36.19 16.39 0.72
C LEU A 201 -35.27 17.60 0.50
N GLU A 202 -35.74 18.81 0.81
CA GLU A 202 -34.93 20.05 0.71
C GLU A 202 -33.62 19.94 1.51
N LEU A 203 -33.71 19.52 2.78
CA LEU A 203 -32.55 19.36 3.66
C LEU A 203 -31.69 18.16 3.28
N LEU A 204 -32.30 17.05 2.87
CA LEU A 204 -31.56 15.88 2.41
C LEU A 204 -30.76 16.20 1.15
N THR A 205 -31.34 16.92 0.19
CA THR A 205 -30.64 17.40 -1.01
C THR A 205 -29.47 18.27 -0.60
N ALA A 206 -29.67 19.26 0.27
CA ALA A 206 -28.59 20.12 0.76
C ALA A 206 -27.46 19.34 1.47
N TYR A 207 -27.80 18.28 2.22
CA TYR A 207 -26.82 17.40 2.85
C TYR A 207 -26.04 16.58 1.83
N LEU A 208 -26.72 15.96 0.87
CA LEU A 208 -26.09 15.13 -0.16
C LEU A 208 -25.19 15.96 -1.08
N ASP A 209 -25.62 17.17 -1.44
CA ASP A 209 -24.82 18.12 -2.22
C ASP A 209 -23.54 18.47 -1.47
N GLU A 210 -23.60 18.75 -0.17
CA GLU A 210 -22.41 19.00 0.65
C GLU A 210 -21.53 17.75 0.79
N LEU A 211 -22.13 16.57 1.04
CA LEU A 211 -21.42 15.32 1.29
C LEU A 211 -20.61 14.86 0.07
N PHE A 212 -21.17 15.02 -1.12
CA PHE A 212 -20.55 14.58 -2.38
C PHE A 212 -19.91 15.73 -3.19
N ASP A 213 -19.87 16.95 -2.64
CA ASP A 213 -19.16 18.05 -3.26
C ASP A 213 -17.67 17.70 -3.43
N PRO A 214 -17.06 17.87 -4.62
CA PRO A 214 -15.66 17.57 -4.87
C PRO A 214 -14.68 18.26 -3.90
N ALA A 215 -15.02 19.42 -3.35
CA ALA A 215 -14.23 20.13 -2.34
C ALA A 215 -14.27 19.47 -0.96
N ASN A 216 -15.30 18.66 -0.68
CA ASN A 216 -15.48 17.92 0.58
C ASN A 216 -15.05 16.44 0.49
N LEU A 217 -14.62 15.97 -0.69
CA LEU A 217 -14.11 14.62 -0.88
C LEU A 217 -12.63 14.52 -0.53
N PHE A 218 -12.35 14.05 0.70
CA PHE A 218 -10.98 13.86 1.17
C PHE A 218 -10.54 12.40 1.08
N PRO A 219 -9.32 12.12 0.57
CA PRO A 219 -8.76 10.77 0.60
C PRO A 219 -8.55 10.31 2.05
N LYS A 220 -8.68 9.00 2.28
CA LYS A 220 -8.36 8.42 3.58
C LYS A 220 -6.90 8.68 3.93
N LYS A 221 -6.66 9.15 5.15
CA LYS A 221 -5.33 9.31 5.72
C LYS A 221 -5.16 8.37 6.91
N ILE A 222 -3.97 7.81 7.03
CA ILE A 222 -3.50 7.06 8.20
C ILE A 222 -2.16 7.67 8.59
N HIS A 223 -2.05 8.16 9.83
CA HIS A 223 -0.89 8.97 10.28
C HIS A 223 -0.56 10.17 9.38
N GLY A 224 -1.59 10.84 8.86
CA GLY A 224 -1.42 11.99 7.97
C GLY A 224 -1.01 11.65 6.53
N VAL A 225 -0.70 10.38 6.22
CA VAL A 225 -0.35 9.94 4.86
C VAL A 225 -1.60 9.44 4.15
N THR A 226 -1.81 9.88 2.91
CA THR A 226 -2.92 9.45 2.07
C THR A 226 -2.77 7.98 1.67
N VAL A 227 -3.87 7.23 1.77
CA VAL A 227 -3.93 5.80 1.49
C VAL A 227 -4.63 5.56 0.16
N THR A 228 -3.97 4.83 -0.73
CA THR A 228 -4.56 4.40 -2.01
C THR A 228 -5.52 3.22 -1.80
N SER A 229 -6.40 2.95 -2.76
CA SER A 229 -7.33 1.83 -2.69
C SER A 229 -6.66 0.46 -2.56
N ARG A 230 -5.47 0.27 -3.15
CA ARG A 230 -4.66 -0.94 -2.96
C ARG A 230 -4.13 -1.05 -1.53
N GLU A 231 -3.62 0.05 -0.98
CA GLU A 231 -3.11 0.07 0.38
C GLU A 231 -4.25 -0.13 1.40
N LEU A 232 -5.41 0.49 1.16
CA LEU A 232 -6.62 0.35 1.98
C LEU A 232 -7.09 -1.10 2.04
N PHE A 233 -7.02 -1.84 0.93
CA PHE A 233 -7.39 -3.26 0.91
C PHE A 233 -6.53 -4.11 1.85
N THR A 234 -5.23 -3.83 1.95
CA THR A 234 -4.35 -4.49 2.92
C THR A 234 -4.78 -4.17 4.35
N TYR A 235 -5.07 -2.90 4.67
CA TYR A 235 -5.60 -2.52 5.98
C TYR A 235 -6.92 -3.25 6.31
N ILE A 236 -7.85 -3.31 5.37
CA ILE A 236 -9.13 -4.03 5.53
C ILE A 236 -8.87 -5.50 5.87
N LYS A 237 -7.99 -6.18 5.12
CA LYS A 237 -7.64 -7.59 5.37
C LYS A 237 -7.04 -7.78 6.76
N THR A 238 -6.06 -6.95 7.11
CA THR A 238 -5.36 -7.08 8.39
C THR A 238 -6.31 -6.81 9.56
N TYR A 239 -7.11 -5.75 9.49
CA TYR A 239 -8.09 -5.47 10.54
C TYR A 239 -9.17 -6.56 10.60
N ALA A 240 -9.77 -6.95 9.48
CA ALA A 240 -10.77 -8.01 9.47
C ALA A 240 -10.24 -9.35 10.02
N GLY A 241 -8.97 -9.71 9.73
CA GLY A 241 -8.33 -10.89 10.28
C GLY A 241 -8.21 -10.83 11.81
N LEU A 242 -7.76 -9.68 12.32
CA LEU A 242 -7.62 -9.40 13.75
C LEU A 242 -8.96 -9.43 14.49
N PHE A 243 -10.03 -8.90 13.89
CA PHE A 243 -11.39 -8.96 14.45
C PHE A 243 -12.05 -10.35 14.34
N ARG A 244 -11.62 -11.20 13.40
CA ARG A 244 -12.12 -12.57 13.26
C ARG A 244 -11.54 -13.52 14.31
N GLU A 245 -10.27 -13.34 14.64
CA GLU A 245 -9.53 -14.21 15.57
C GLU A 245 -9.80 -13.87 17.03
N ALA A 246 -10.15 -12.61 17.31
CA ALA A 246 -10.45 -12.17 18.64
C ALA A 246 -11.94 -12.37 18.97
N SER A 247 -12.24 -13.11 20.05
CA SER A 247 -13.60 -13.24 20.61
C SER A 247 -14.08 -11.95 21.29
N ILE A 248 -13.18 -10.98 21.45
CA ILE A 248 -13.33 -9.67 22.08
C ILE A 248 -12.65 -8.66 21.15
N PHE A 249 -13.01 -7.38 21.21
CA PHE A 249 -12.24 -6.33 20.53
C PHE A 249 -10.74 -6.50 20.91
N PRO A 250 -9.81 -6.61 19.94
CA PRO A 250 -8.38 -6.83 20.20
C PRO A 250 -7.79 -5.75 21.11
N GLU A 251 -6.60 -5.99 21.67
CA GLU A 251 -5.93 -4.95 22.46
C GLU A 251 -5.38 -3.85 21.54
N ALA A 252 -5.36 -2.60 22.01
CA ALA A 252 -4.86 -1.46 21.23
C ALA A 252 -3.41 -1.67 20.76
N LYS A 253 -2.59 -2.37 21.56
CA LYS A 253 -1.23 -2.75 21.19
C LYS A 253 -1.21 -3.68 19.96
N THR A 254 -2.08 -4.68 19.93
CA THR A 254 -2.21 -5.61 18.80
C THR A 254 -2.69 -4.88 17.55
N LEU A 255 -3.62 -3.93 17.66
CA LEU A 255 -4.10 -3.16 16.51
C LEU A 255 -3.06 -2.16 15.99
N LEU A 256 -2.22 -1.59 16.86
CA LEU A 256 -1.08 -0.75 16.47
C LEU A 256 -0.02 -1.56 15.73
N GLU A 257 0.36 -2.72 16.27
CA GLU A 257 1.29 -3.64 15.63
C GLU A 257 0.76 -4.09 14.26
N ALA A 258 -0.53 -4.42 14.17
CA ALA A 258 -1.20 -4.78 12.92
C ALA A 258 -1.26 -3.60 11.91
N THR A 259 -1.49 -2.37 12.38
CA THR A 259 -1.47 -1.17 11.52
C THR A 259 -0.08 -0.93 10.96
N ALA A 260 0.96 -1.05 11.80
CA ALA A 260 2.34 -0.92 11.40
C ALA A 260 2.75 -2.02 10.42
N GLU A 261 2.35 -3.27 10.67
CA GLU A 261 2.60 -4.40 9.78
C GLU A 261 1.93 -4.18 8.41
N ALA A 262 0.64 -3.81 8.38
CA ALA A 262 -0.07 -3.52 7.15
C ALA A 262 0.58 -2.37 6.37
N ASN A 263 1.06 -1.33 7.06
CA ASN A 263 1.81 -0.25 6.45
C ASN A 263 3.11 -0.76 5.80
N ASN A 264 3.91 -1.54 6.53
CA ASN A 264 5.18 -2.06 6.05
C ASN A 264 5.00 -3.02 4.85
N VAL A 265 3.98 -3.88 4.87
CA VAL A 265 3.60 -4.73 3.73
C VAL A 265 3.24 -3.87 2.51
N ASN A 266 2.42 -2.84 2.70
CA ASN A 266 2.06 -1.91 1.64
C ASN A 266 3.27 -1.22 1.03
N GLN A 267 4.21 -0.74 1.85
CA GLN A 267 5.43 -0.08 1.36
C GLN A 267 6.37 -1.05 0.65
N ARG A 268 6.51 -2.29 1.14
CA ARG A 268 7.28 -3.35 0.45
C ARG A 268 6.70 -3.61 -0.94
N ASP A 269 5.40 -3.85 -1.02
CA ASP A 269 4.74 -4.17 -2.29
C ASP A 269 4.80 -2.98 -3.28
N LYS A 270 4.69 -1.75 -2.77
CA LYS A 270 4.83 -0.51 -3.55
C LYS A 270 6.25 -0.32 -4.08
N ALA A 271 7.26 -0.54 -3.25
CA ALA A 271 8.68 -0.49 -3.63
C ALA A 271 9.02 -1.55 -4.67
N LEU A 272 8.57 -2.79 -4.46
CA LEU A 272 8.76 -3.89 -5.41
C LEU A 272 8.09 -3.59 -6.75
N LEU A 273 6.87 -3.04 -6.74
CA LEU A 273 6.18 -2.66 -7.97
C LEU A 273 6.93 -1.57 -8.74
N LYS A 274 7.52 -0.58 -8.05
CA LYS A 274 8.37 0.44 -8.67
C LYS A 274 9.59 -0.21 -9.33
N TYR A 275 10.28 -1.10 -8.62
CA TYR A 275 11.42 -1.86 -9.18
C TYR A 275 11.04 -2.61 -10.46
N LYS A 276 9.97 -3.43 -10.39
CA LYS A 276 9.49 -4.21 -11.56
C LYS A 276 9.14 -3.30 -12.73
N ARG A 277 8.45 -2.19 -12.47
CA ARG A 277 8.04 -1.24 -13.53
C ARG A 277 9.23 -0.61 -14.24
N GLU A 278 10.26 -0.20 -13.49
CA GLU A 278 11.46 0.40 -14.10
C GLU A 278 12.29 -0.65 -14.83
N MET A 279 12.50 -1.83 -14.26
CA MET A 279 13.22 -2.93 -14.92
C MET A 279 12.52 -3.40 -16.20
N GLU A 280 11.19 -3.46 -16.23
CA GLU A 280 10.42 -3.85 -17.42
C GLU A 280 10.63 -2.90 -18.61
N LYS A 281 10.97 -1.62 -18.38
CA LYS A 281 11.25 -0.67 -19.48
C LYS A 281 12.50 -1.05 -20.26
N VAL A 282 13.50 -1.64 -19.60
CA VAL A 282 14.80 -1.95 -20.21
C VAL A 282 14.91 -3.44 -20.55
N ALA A 283 14.50 -4.32 -19.64
CA ALA A 283 14.64 -5.78 -19.76
C ALA A 283 13.29 -6.52 -19.92
N GLY A 284 12.20 -5.81 -20.22
CA GLY A 284 10.88 -6.40 -20.36
C GLY A 284 10.74 -7.34 -21.55
N SER A 285 9.59 -8.03 -21.65
CA SER A 285 9.35 -9.07 -22.68
C SER A 285 9.55 -8.61 -24.13
N LYS A 286 9.37 -7.31 -24.41
CA LYS A 286 9.44 -6.73 -25.77
C LYS A 286 10.78 -6.07 -26.09
N CYS A 287 11.71 -6.02 -25.14
CA CYS A 287 12.99 -5.34 -25.29
C CYS A 287 14.04 -6.22 -25.98
N GLN A 288 14.99 -5.58 -26.65
CA GLN A 288 16.15 -6.27 -27.23
C GLN A 288 17.14 -6.69 -26.14
N TYR A 289 18.17 -7.45 -26.53
CA TYR A 289 19.26 -7.78 -25.62
C TYR A 289 19.98 -6.50 -25.16
N VAL A 290 20.26 -6.42 -23.86
CA VAL A 290 21.05 -5.36 -23.25
C VAL A 290 22.33 -5.97 -22.67
N PRO A 291 23.51 -5.35 -22.84
CA PRO A 291 24.74 -5.82 -22.21
C PRO A 291 24.58 -5.95 -20.69
N VAL A 292 25.15 -7.02 -20.12
CA VAL A 292 24.99 -7.34 -18.69
C VAL A 292 25.46 -6.18 -17.79
N GLN A 293 26.52 -5.48 -18.17
CA GLN A 293 27.04 -4.33 -17.42
C GLN A 293 26.03 -3.17 -17.35
N GLU A 294 25.35 -2.87 -18.46
CA GLU A 294 24.32 -1.83 -18.52
C GLU A 294 23.07 -2.24 -17.74
N LEU A 295 22.68 -3.51 -17.85
CA LEU A 295 21.56 -4.06 -17.11
C LEU A 295 21.82 -4.05 -15.59
N GLU A 296 23.04 -4.36 -15.16
CA GLU A 296 23.46 -4.27 -13.75
C GLU A 296 23.49 -2.83 -13.24
N ALA A 297 23.99 -1.89 -14.05
CA ALA A 297 23.98 -0.46 -13.69
C ALA A 297 22.53 0.05 -13.52
N HIS A 298 21.64 -0.30 -14.45
CA HIS A 298 20.22 0.02 -14.36
C HIS A 298 19.54 -0.65 -13.16
N HIS A 299 19.85 -1.92 -12.89
CA HIS A 299 19.38 -2.63 -11.70
C HIS A 299 19.76 -1.89 -10.41
N LYS A 300 21.02 -1.46 -10.26
CA LYS A 300 21.48 -0.72 -9.07
C LYS A 300 20.69 0.57 -8.86
N ALA A 301 20.42 1.31 -9.92
CA ALA A 301 19.59 2.52 -9.86
C ALA A 301 18.14 2.19 -9.45
N CYS A 302 17.55 1.14 -10.01
CA CYS A 302 16.20 0.68 -9.67
C CYS A 302 16.10 0.17 -8.23
N LEU A 303 17.11 -0.57 -7.77
CA LEU A 303 17.21 -1.08 -6.40
C LEU A 303 17.25 0.08 -5.41
N GLN A 304 18.12 1.07 -5.63
CA GLN A 304 18.19 2.25 -4.78
C GLN A 304 16.85 2.98 -4.76
N GLY A 305 16.27 3.26 -5.93
CA GLY A 305 14.99 3.95 -6.00
C GLY A 305 13.82 3.18 -5.38
N ALA A 306 13.88 1.85 -5.29
CA ALA A 306 12.89 1.03 -4.59
C ALA A 306 13.12 1.06 -3.08
N MET A 307 14.38 0.97 -2.63
CA MET A 307 14.74 1.08 -1.21
C MET A 307 14.36 2.44 -0.64
N ASP A 308 14.60 3.53 -1.38
CA ASP A 308 14.21 4.89 -0.97
C ASP A 308 12.69 4.98 -0.74
N VAL A 309 11.88 4.38 -1.62
CA VAL A 309 10.41 4.36 -1.46
C VAL A 309 9.99 3.60 -0.21
N PHE A 310 10.65 2.48 0.09
CA PHE A 310 10.38 1.72 1.30
C PHE A 310 10.79 2.51 2.54
N ASP A 311 12.03 3.02 2.58
CA ASP A 311 12.61 3.72 3.72
C ASP A 311 11.84 5.03 4.02
N ASP A 312 11.31 5.71 2.99
CA ASP A 312 10.46 6.89 3.15
C ASP A 312 9.06 6.56 3.69
N GLY A 313 8.48 5.43 3.29
CA GLY A 313 7.12 5.07 3.67
C GLY A 313 7.00 4.29 4.98
N ALA A 314 7.94 3.38 5.26
CA ALA A 314 7.88 2.39 6.33
C ALA A 314 8.38 2.96 7.66
N ARG A 315 7.62 3.90 8.22
CA ARG A 315 7.98 4.65 9.44
C ARG A 315 7.24 4.20 10.70
N MET A 316 6.40 3.16 10.60
CA MET A 316 5.51 2.70 11.68
C MET A 316 6.01 1.41 12.32
N GLY A 317 5.87 1.31 13.64
CA GLY A 317 6.18 0.10 14.41
C GLY A 317 7.64 0.00 14.86
N ARG A 318 8.05 -1.22 15.23
CA ARG A 318 9.40 -1.46 15.75
C ARG A 318 10.44 -1.45 14.64
N ARG A 319 11.58 -0.82 14.90
CA ARG A 319 12.71 -0.79 13.95
C ARG A 319 13.17 -2.19 13.50
N SER A 320 13.10 -3.18 14.39
CA SER A 320 13.43 -4.58 14.05
C SER A 320 12.49 -5.18 13.01
N GLU A 321 11.19 -4.86 13.06
CA GLU A 321 10.19 -5.36 12.11
C GLU A 321 10.30 -4.63 10.77
N ILE A 322 10.51 -3.31 10.79
CA ILE A 322 10.78 -2.53 9.58
C ILE A 322 12.01 -3.10 8.85
N MET A 323 13.10 -3.39 9.59
CA MET A 323 14.30 -4.00 9.00
C MET A 323 14.05 -5.40 8.45
N ARG A 324 13.18 -6.20 9.07
CA ARG A 324 12.77 -7.52 8.53
C ARG A 324 12.09 -7.36 7.17
N PHE A 325 11.10 -6.48 7.05
CA PHE A 325 10.42 -6.22 5.78
C PHE A 325 11.34 -5.60 4.72
N ARG A 326 12.29 -4.77 5.14
CA ARG A 326 13.34 -4.22 4.27
C ARG A 326 14.23 -5.32 3.69
N GLN A 327 14.59 -6.32 4.50
CA GLN A 327 15.36 -7.47 4.04
C GLN A 327 14.53 -8.35 3.10
N GLU A 328 13.27 -8.62 3.43
CA GLU A 328 12.34 -9.34 2.55
C GLU A 328 12.23 -8.66 1.17
N LEU A 329 12.13 -7.32 1.15
CA LEU A 329 12.14 -6.54 -0.10
C LEU A 329 13.43 -6.76 -0.90
N ALA A 330 14.58 -6.73 -0.24
CA ALA A 330 15.88 -6.96 -0.89
C ALA A 330 15.94 -8.36 -1.53
N ASP A 331 15.50 -9.38 -0.79
CA ASP A 331 15.48 -10.77 -1.26
C ASP A 331 14.51 -10.96 -2.44
N GLU A 332 13.34 -10.30 -2.42
CA GLU A 332 12.39 -10.31 -3.53
C GLU A 332 12.92 -9.58 -4.78
N ILE A 333 13.56 -8.43 -4.60
CA ILE A 333 14.21 -7.71 -5.70
C ILE A 333 15.33 -8.56 -6.31
N GLU A 334 16.09 -9.29 -5.49
CA GLU A 334 17.16 -10.16 -5.97
C GLU A 334 16.63 -11.34 -6.80
N LYS A 335 15.52 -11.96 -6.37
CA LYS A 335 14.82 -12.98 -7.17
C LYS A 335 14.37 -12.42 -8.53
N GLU A 336 13.82 -11.20 -8.53
CA GLU A 336 13.39 -10.53 -9.76
C GLU A 336 14.58 -10.14 -10.65
N ARG A 337 15.70 -9.73 -10.06
CA ARG A 337 16.96 -9.47 -10.78
C ARG A 337 17.42 -10.72 -11.53
N HIS A 338 17.45 -11.88 -10.87
CA HIS A 338 17.78 -13.15 -11.52
C HIS A 338 16.84 -13.47 -12.69
N ARG A 339 15.53 -13.29 -12.49
CA ARG A 339 14.54 -13.48 -13.56
C ARG A 339 14.82 -12.58 -14.77
N TYR A 340 15.11 -11.30 -14.56
CA TYR A 340 15.44 -10.38 -15.66
C TYR A 340 16.77 -10.74 -16.36
N LEU A 341 17.77 -11.22 -15.62
CA LEU A 341 19.03 -11.67 -16.19
C LEU A 341 18.85 -12.91 -17.07
N GLU A 342 18.07 -13.89 -16.64
CA GLU A 342 17.77 -15.09 -17.42
C GLU A 342 17.05 -14.73 -18.73
N ILE A 343 16.00 -13.91 -18.63
CA ILE A 343 15.23 -13.43 -19.78
C ILE A 343 16.12 -12.66 -20.77
N ASN A 344 17.03 -11.82 -20.26
CA ASN A 344 17.96 -11.08 -21.10
C ASN A 344 19.01 -12.01 -21.74
N ALA A 345 19.57 -12.97 -20.99
CA ALA A 345 20.54 -13.93 -21.48
C ALA A 345 19.98 -14.87 -22.56
N GLU A 346 18.68 -15.15 -22.57
CA GLU A 346 18.05 -15.90 -23.67
C GLU A 346 18.06 -15.14 -25.01
N ARG A 347 18.13 -13.82 -24.96
CA ARG A 347 18.13 -12.92 -26.12
C ARG A 347 19.52 -12.58 -26.63
N ASP A 348 20.56 -12.99 -25.92
CA ASP A 348 21.95 -12.72 -26.28
C ASP A 348 22.25 -13.25 -27.69
N PRO A 349 22.61 -12.38 -28.66
CA PRO A 349 22.87 -12.77 -30.04
C PRO A 349 24.13 -13.64 -30.18
N TYR A 350 25.06 -13.59 -29.22
CA TYR A 350 26.32 -14.34 -29.22
C TYR A 350 26.24 -15.65 -28.43
N LYS A 351 25.14 -15.90 -27.72
CA LYS A 351 24.94 -17.15 -26.98
C LYS A 351 25.06 -18.35 -27.90
N ASN A 352 25.85 -19.33 -27.48
CA ASN A 352 26.14 -20.58 -28.21
C ASN A 352 26.96 -20.38 -29.51
N LEU A 353 27.48 -19.17 -29.77
CA LEU A 353 28.34 -18.94 -30.95
C LEU A 353 29.70 -19.65 -30.82
N GLU A 354 30.17 -19.86 -29.58
CA GLU A 354 31.40 -20.59 -29.26
C GLU A 354 31.42 -22.01 -29.83
N PHE A 355 30.27 -22.72 -29.86
CA PHE A 355 30.16 -24.06 -30.44
C PHE A 355 30.45 -24.11 -31.94
N TYR A 356 30.42 -22.95 -32.61
CA TYR A 356 30.68 -22.83 -34.05
C TYR A 356 32.01 -22.16 -34.35
N LEU A 357 32.35 -21.11 -33.60
CA LEU A 357 33.62 -20.40 -33.76
C LEU A 357 34.81 -21.30 -33.46
N ILE A 358 34.76 -22.07 -32.36
CA ILE A 358 35.91 -22.89 -31.95
C ILE A 358 36.21 -23.99 -32.99
N PRO A 359 35.24 -24.82 -33.43
CA PRO A 359 35.53 -25.82 -34.46
C PRO A 359 35.79 -25.19 -35.84
N GLY A 360 35.18 -24.04 -36.14
CA GLY A 360 35.44 -23.29 -37.38
C GLY A 360 36.87 -22.76 -37.48
N CYS A 361 37.39 -22.16 -36.40
CA CYS A 361 38.78 -21.72 -36.30
C CYS A 361 39.75 -22.92 -36.40
N LEU A 362 39.42 -24.05 -35.76
CA LEU A 362 40.22 -25.28 -35.86
C LEU A 362 40.25 -25.82 -37.29
N ALA A 363 39.10 -25.86 -37.97
CA ALA A 363 39.02 -26.27 -39.37
C ALA A 363 39.83 -25.33 -40.29
N LEU A 364 39.77 -24.02 -40.06
CA LEU A 364 40.59 -23.04 -40.79
C LEU A 364 42.09 -23.24 -40.53
N ALA A 365 42.49 -23.45 -39.28
CA ALA A 365 43.89 -23.71 -38.92
C ALA A 365 44.42 -24.98 -39.59
N LEU A 366 43.62 -26.05 -39.63
CA LEU A 366 43.97 -27.30 -40.33
C LEU A 366 44.07 -27.09 -41.84
N LEU A 367 43.19 -26.27 -42.42
CA LEU A 367 43.24 -25.91 -43.84
C LEU A 367 44.50 -25.11 -44.17
N VAL A 368 44.84 -24.10 -43.36
CA VAL A 368 46.06 -23.29 -43.54
C VAL A 368 47.30 -24.15 -43.35
N PHE A 369 47.33 -25.01 -42.34
CA PHE A 369 48.44 -25.93 -42.10
C PHE A 369 48.62 -26.89 -43.27
N ARG A 370 47.53 -27.45 -43.80
CA ARG A 370 47.55 -28.26 -45.02
C ARG A 370 48.13 -27.48 -46.19
N ILE A 371 47.61 -26.30 -46.50
CA ILE A 371 48.08 -25.48 -47.63
C ILE A 371 49.57 -25.15 -47.47
N SER A 372 50.00 -24.83 -46.24
CA SER A 372 51.39 -24.52 -45.94
C SER A 372 52.30 -25.74 -46.14
N GLN A 373 51.86 -26.93 -45.72
CA GLN A 373 52.57 -28.18 -45.97
C GLN A 373 52.64 -28.51 -47.47
N ASP A 374 51.52 -28.40 -48.19
CA ASP A 374 51.46 -28.65 -49.63
C ASP A 374 52.37 -27.67 -50.42
N LEU A 375 52.51 -26.41 -49.94
CA LEU A 375 53.41 -25.40 -50.54
C LEU A 375 54.89 -25.66 -50.20
N LEU A 376 55.19 -26.04 -48.96
CA LEU A 376 56.55 -26.31 -48.47
C LEU A 376 57.10 -27.66 -48.95
N CYS A 377 56.23 -28.58 -49.37
CA CYS A 377 56.61 -29.87 -49.98
C CYS A 377 56.90 -29.78 -51.49
N TYR A 378 57.15 -28.57 -52.03
CA TYR A 378 57.60 -28.38 -53.40
C TYR A 378 59.13 -28.40 -53.52
N GLU A 379 59.60 -29.01 -54.60
CA GLU A 379 60.84 -29.80 -54.76
C GLU A 379 62.18 -29.00 -54.84
N HIS A 380 62.42 -27.95 -54.05
CA HIS A 380 63.67 -27.17 -54.23
C HIS A 380 64.40 -26.63 -52.98
N ILE A 381 64.13 -27.13 -51.78
CA ILE A 381 64.92 -26.75 -50.59
C ILE A 381 65.55 -28.02 -50.01
N GLY A 382 66.87 -28.15 -50.16
CA GLY A 382 67.69 -29.33 -49.87
C GLY A 382 67.74 -29.80 -48.41
N TYR A 383 66.59 -30.19 -47.87
CA TYR A 383 66.49 -31.05 -46.69
C TYR A 383 65.72 -32.31 -47.09
N ASP A 384 66.36 -33.48 -46.97
CA ASP A 384 65.76 -34.79 -47.20
C ASP A 384 64.69 -35.09 -46.14
N ILE A 385 63.49 -34.56 -46.34
CA ILE A 385 62.27 -35.08 -45.71
C ILE A 385 61.66 -36.07 -46.70
N PRO A 386 61.47 -37.35 -46.35
CA PRO A 386 60.94 -38.35 -47.29
C PRO A 386 59.59 -37.92 -47.86
N LEU A 387 59.49 -37.78 -49.19
CA LEU A 387 58.27 -37.45 -49.94
C LEU A 387 57.05 -38.32 -49.58
N TYR A 388 57.28 -39.54 -49.07
CA TYR A 388 56.25 -40.46 -48.60
C TYR A 388 55.52 -39.93 -47.35
N ASP A 389 56.23 -39.28 -46.44
CA ASP A 389 55.67 -38.78 -45.17
C ASP A 389 54.80 -37.54 -45.39
N CYS A 390 55.15 -36.66 -46.33
CA CYS A 390 54.36 -35.46 -46.60
C CYS A 390 52.97 -35.79 -47.19
N LYS A 391 52.89 -36.78 -48.09
CA LYS A 391 51.61 -37.21 -48.66
C LYS A 391 50.69 -37.85 -47.61
N GLN A 392 51.27 -38.62 -46.69
CA GLN A 392 50.56 -39.24 -45.57
C GLN A 392 50.00 -38.16 -44.60
N VAL A 393 50.80 -37.14 -44.28
CA VAL A 393 50.40 -36.01 -43.43
C VAL A 393 49.30 -35.17 -44.09
N SER A 394 49.41 -34.84 -45.38
CA SER A 394 48.37 -34.10 -46.11
C SER A 394 47.04 -34.87 -46.15
N HIS A 395 47.10 -36.20 -46.34
CA HIS A 395 45.90 -37.05 -46.34
C HIS A 395 45.23 -37.15 -44.95
N THR A 396 46.02 -37.28 -43.88
CA THR A 396 45.49 -37.32 -42.50
C THR A 396 44.88 -35.98 -42.08
N LEU A 397 45.50 -34.84 -42.43
CA LEU A 397 44.93 -33.51 -42.23
C LEU A 397 43.63 -33.31 -43.01
N SER A 398 43.55 -33.83 -44.24
CA SER A 398 42.34 -33.79 -45.06
C SER A 398 41.18 -34.54 -44.41
N HIS A 399 41.43 -35.73 -43.86
CA HIS A 399 40.41 -36.49 -43.13
C HIS A 399 39.96 -35.79 -41.86
N LEU A 400 40.89 -35.21 -41.10
CA LEU A 400 40.57 -34.50 -39.87
C LEU A 400 39.76 -33.22 -40.13
N TYR A 401 40.11 -32.48 -41.19
CA TYR A 401 39.32 -31.35 -41.69
C TYR A 401 37.89 -31.77 -42.07
N TRP A 402 37.74 -32.79 -42.91
CA TRP A 402 36.42 -33.26 -43.34
C TRP A 402 35.58 -33.81 -42.17
N ALA A 403 36.20 -34.48 -41.19
CA ALA A 403 35.52 -34.94 -39.99
C ALA A 403 34.95 -33.76 -39.18
N LEU A 404 35.72 -32.67 -39.02
CA LEU A 404 35.25 -31.45 -38.34
C LEU A 404 34.14 -30.74 -39.11
N ILE A 405 34.23 -30.67 -40.45
CA ILE A 405 33.18 -30.08 -41.28
C ILE A 405 31.89 -30.90 -41.19
N VAL A 406 31.96 -32.22 -41.24
CA VAL A 406 30.78 -33.09 -41.07
C VAL A 406 30.17 -32.92 -39.68
N PHE A 407 30.99 -32.85 -38.63
CA PHE A 407 30.51 -32.58 -37.26
C PHE A 407 29.80 -31.22 -37.15
N MET A 408 30.36 -30.17 -37.76
CA MET A 408 29.75 -28.84 -37.82
C MET A 408 28.42 -28.84 -38.59
N LEU A 409 28.34 -29.59 -39.69
CA LEU A 409 27.10 -29.75 -40.46
C LEU A 409 26.02 -30.50 -39.67
N LEU A 410 26.39 -31.50 -38.87
CA LEU A 410 25.45 -32.23 -38.00
C LEU A 410 24.89 -31.32 -36.88
N ILE A 411 25.73 -30.50 -36.25
CA ILE A 411 25.30 -29.51 -35.26
C ILE A 411 24.39 -28.45 -35.91
N MET A 412 24.75 -28.01 -37.13
CA MET A 412 23.94 -27.07 -37.88
C MET A 412 22.58 -27.68 -38.29
N MET A 413 22.50 -28.97 -38.61
CA MET A 413 21.23 -29.63 -38.88
C MET A 413 20.36 -29.77 -37.63
N SER A 414 20.94 -30.05 -36.47
CA SER A 414 20.18 -30.22 -35.22
C SER A 414 19.66 -28.90 -34.63
N THR A 415 20.33 -27.77 -34.89
CA THR A 415 20.00 -26.46 -34.30
C THR A 415 19.80 -25.32 -35.32
N GLY A 416 19.73 -25.65 -36.61
CA GLY A 416 19.89 -24.71 -37.74
C GLY A 416 18.90 -23.56 -37.83
N GLN A 417 17.65 -23.75 -37.43
CA GLN A 417 16.64 -22.68 -37.47
C GLN A 417 16.92 -21.56 -36.45
N VAL A 418 17.47 -21.91 -35.29
CA VAL A 418 17.84 -20.95 -34.23
C VAL A 418 19.13 -20.23 -34.63
N MET A 419 20.10 -20.96 -35.18
CA MET A 419 21.37 -20.43 -35.64
C MET A 419 21.22 -19.46 -36.81
N PHE A 420 20.43 -19.78 -37.84
CA PHE A 420 20.23 -18.89 -38.99
C PHE A 420 19.64 -17.54 -38.58
N LYS A 421 18.71 -17.54 -37.61
CA LYS A 421 18.16 -16.30 -37.03
C LYS A 421 19.22 -15.49 -36.29
N ARG A 422 20.04 -16.13 -35.44
CA ARG A 422 21.11 -15.45 -34.68
C ARG A 422 22.21 -14.90 -35.59
N VAL A 423 22.67 -15.68 -36.56
CA VAL A 423 23.67 -15.25 -37.55
C VAL A 423 23.15 -14.07 -38.39
N LYS A 424 21.88 -14.11 -38.81
CA LYS A 424 21.26 -12.99 -39.52
C LYS A 424 21.22 -11.71 -38.66
N THR A 425 20.93 -11.83 -37.36
CA THR A 425 20.97 -10.70 -36.43
C THR A 425 22.38 -10.15 -36.25
N VAL A 426 23.39 -11.02 -36.07
CA VAL A 426 24.80 -10.61 -35.94
C VAL A 426 25.29 -9.92 -37.22
N ILE A 427 24.98 -10.47 -38.40
CA ILE A 427 25.33 -9.85 -39.68
C ILE A 427 24.65 -8.48 -39.82
N SER A 428 23.40 -8.35 -39.39
CA SER A 428 22.70 -7.06 -39.38
C SER A 428 23.40 -6.05 -38.47
N ILE A 429 23.79 -6.44 -37.25
CA ILE A 429 24.50 -5.57 -36.29
C ILE A 429 25.85 -5.13 -36.88
N VAL A 430 26.62 -6.08 -37.43
CA VAL A 430 27.91 -5.80 -38.05
C VAL A 430 27.74 -4.87 -39.26
N LYS A 431 26.71 -5.08 -40.07
CA LYS A 431 26.40 -4.19 -41.21
C LYS A 431 26.07 -2.78 -40.73
N THR A 432 25.22 -2.63 -39.71
CA THR A 432 24.90 -1.32 -39.11
C THR A 432 26.14 -0.64 -38.54
N ALA A 433 27.05 -1.36 -37.88
CA ALA A 433 28.30 -0.81 -37.37
C ALA A 433 29.27 -0.38 -38.48
N ILE A 434 29.36 -1.16 -39.56
CA ILE A 434 30.16 -0.81 -40.75
C ILE A 434 29.56 0.42 -41.46
N ASP A 435 28.24 0.53 -41.53
CA ASP A 435 27.56 1.68 -42.14
C ASP A 435 27.70 2.94 -41.27
N ALA A 436 27.60 2.83 -39.94
CA ALA A 436 27.86 3.94 -39.00
C ALA A 436 29.30 4.46 -39.07
N SER A 437 30.29 3.55 -39.16
CA SER A 437 31.70 3.95 -39.33
C SER A 437 32.01 4.57 -40.69
N LYS A 438 31.16 4.38 -41.71
CA LYS A 438 31.27 5.05 -43.01
C LYS A 438 30.70 6.48 -42.99
N ASP A 439 29.67 6.75 -42.18
CA ASP A 439 29.11 8.10 -42.04
C ASP A 439 30.01 9.01 -41.19
N ASP A 440 30.64 8.50 -40.11
CA ASP A 440 31.66 9.24 -39.33
C ASP A 440 32.90 9.62 -40.18
N GLY A 441 33.14 8.88 -41.27
CA GLY A 441 34.21 9.17 -42.23
C GLY A 441 33.88 10.27 -43.24
N LYS A 442 32.60 10.64 -43.39
CA LYS A 442 32.15 11.71 -44.31
C LYS A 442 32.04 13.07 -43.62
N GLU A 443 31.67 13.16 -42.35
CA GLU A 443 31.60 14.45 -41.62
C GLU A 443 32.97 15.09 -41.35
N LYS A 444 34.08 14.35 -41.45
CA LYS A 444 35.44 14.91 -41.33
C LYS A 444 36.04 15.44 -42.64
N LYS A 445 35.25 15.55 -43.71
CA LYS A 445 35.74 15.93 -45.04
C LYS A 445 35.05 17.13 -45.70
N ASP A 446 34.14 17.81 -45.01
CA ASP A 446 33.58 19.09 -45.46
C ASP A 446 34.08 20.26 -44.60
#